data_AF-A0A960B2S3-F1
#
_entry.id   AF-A0A960B2S3-F1
#
_cell.length_a   1.000
_cell.length_b   1.000
_cell.length_c   1.000
_cell.angle_alpha   90.00
_cell.angle_beta   90.00
_cell.angle_gamma   90.00
#
_symmetry.space_group_name_H-M   'P 1'
#
loop_
_entity.id
_entity.type
_entity.pdbx_description
1 polymer ?
#
loop_
_entity_poly.entity_id
_entity_poly.type
_entity_poly.pdbx_seq_one_letter_code
_entity_poly.pdbx_strand_id
1 'polypeptide(L)'
;MTTSATTPGAAVPPGSTPEDGDVIKAIPLRHPVRALLGILILAALAIFFFDAATNRPAYDWSAVGKYVFDRRISAAAVNTLTLTVLSMFFAIILGIVLAVMRISPNPILKSVAFGYLWVFRGTPVYVQLVFWGLFPTIYQTLFLGVPFTDVGWSISP
;
A
#
# COMPACT_ATOMS: atom_id res chain seq x y z
N MET A 1 -76.73 -39.96 -4.35
CA MET A 1 -75.66 -39.18 -5.02
C MET A 1 -75.00 -38.36 -3.92
N THR A 2 -73.74 -38.48 -3.55
CA THR A 2 -72.53 -39.04 -4.17
C THR A 2 -71.60 -39.52 -3.04
N THR A 3 -70.93 -40.65 -3.29
CA THR A 3 -69.93 -41.32 -2.46
C THR A 3 -68.59 -40.59 -2.50
N SER A 4 -68.00 -40.28 -1.35
CA SER A 4 -66.59 -39.88 -1.22
C SER A 4 -65.79 -41.09 -0.74
N ALA A 5 -64.96 -41.66 -1.61
CA ALA A 5 -64.04 -42.74 -1.27
C ALA A 5 -62.66 -42.15 -0.94
N THR A 6 -62.29 -42.24 0.34
CA THR A 6 -60.95 -42.00 0.86
C THR A 6 -60.02 -43.13 0.39
N THR A 7 -58.95 -42.79 -0.33
CA THR A 7 -57.93 -43.75 -0.77
C THR A 7 -57.00 -44.10 0.40
N PRO A 8 -56.69 -45.39 0.67
CA PRO A 8 -55.84 -45.81 1.78
C PRO A 8 -54.35 -45.57 1.53
N GLY A 9 -53.62 -45.33 2.62
CA GLY A 9 -52.17 -45.18 2.65
C GLY A 9 -51.44 -46.34 1.98
N ALA A 10 -50.62 -46.02 0.97
CA ALA A 10 -49.67 -46.93 0.37
C ALA A 10 -48.39 -46.96 1.21
N ALA A 11 -48.03 -48.16 1.64
CA ALA A 11 -46.84 -48.47 2.41
C ALA A 11 -45.55 -48.12 1.64
N VAL A 12 -44.57 -47.57 2.35
CA VAL A 12 -43.20 -47.34 1.87
C VAL A 12 -42.52 -48.70 1.71
N PRO A 13 -42.01 -49.06 0.52
CA PRO A 13 -41.27 -50.31 0.33
C PRO A 13 -39.89 -50.22 1.03
N PRO A 14 -39.45 -51.25 1.77
CA PRO A 14 -38.13 -51.25 2.38
C PRO A 14 -37.10 -51.64 1.31
N GLY A 15 -36.38 -50.63 0.80
CA GLY A 15 -35.38 -50.82 -0.25
C GLY A 15 -34.90 -49.50 -0.88
N SER A 16 -34.65 -48.47 -0.08
CA SER A 16 -34.07 -47.21 -0.57
C SER A 16 -32.55 -47.32 -0.68
N THR A 17 -32.06 -47.99 -1.73
CA THR A 17 -30.78 -47.63 -2.36
C THR A 17 -30.74 -48.25 -3.74
N PRO A 18 -30.99 -47.43 -4.78
CA PRO A 18 -29.92 -47.26 -5.75
C PRO A 18 -29.75 -45.81 -6.21
N GLU A 19 -28.49 -45.42 -6.21
CA GLU A 19 -27.86 -44.56 -7.21
C GLU A 19 -27.94 -43.05 -7.04
N ASP A 20 -26.89 -42.57 -6.37
CA ASP A 20 -25.97 -41.59 -6.95
C ASP A 20 -26.66 -40.32 -7.41
N GLY A 21 -26.82 -39.39 -6.47
CA GLY A 21 -27.21 -38.02 -6.78
C GLY A 21 -26.23 -37.45 -7.79
N ASP A 22 -26.62 -37.47 -9.06
CA ASP A 22 -26.04 -36.83 -10.23
C ASP A 22 -24.68 -36.18 -9.91
N VAL A 23 -23.67 -37.03 -9.71
CA VAL A 23 -22.33 -36.61 -9.38
C VAL A 23 -21.85 -35.89 -10.62
N ILE A 24 -21.83 -34.55 -10.54
CA ILE A 24 -21.34 -33.68 -11.60
C ILE A 24 -19.97 -34.19 -12.02
N LYS A 25 -19.96 -34.95 -13.12
CA LYS A 25 -18.77 -35.51 -13.72
C LYS A 25 -18.10 -34.37 -14.45
N ALA A 26 -17.32 -33.60 -13.70
CA ALA A 26 -16.47 -32.56 -14.24
C ALA A 26 -15.47 -33.20 -15.21
N ILE A 27 -15.78 -33.13 -16.50
CA ILE A 27 -14.82 -33.47 -17.56
C ILE A 27 -13.74 -32.39 -17.50
N PRO A 28 -12.46 -32.73 -17.22
CA PRO A 28 -11.41 -31.73 -17.23
C PRO A 28 -11.18 -31.28 -18.68
N LEU A 29 -11.65 -30.07 -19.01
CA LEU A 29 -11.32 -29.44 -20.28
C LEU A 29 -9.87 -28.92 -20.20
N ARG A 30 -8.93 -29.80 -20.54
CA ARG A 30 -7.51 -29.46 -20.66
C ARG A 30 -7.39 -28.41 -21.76
N HIS A 31 -6.98 -27.19 -21.43
CA HIS A 31 -6.73 -26.12 -22.40
C HIS A 31 -5.24 -26.08 -22.77
N PRO A 32 -4.74 -26.93 -23.69
CA PRO A 32 -3.32 -26.97 -24.06
C PRO A 32 -2.85 -25.65 -24.64
N VAL A 33 -3.76 -24.89 -25.28
CA VAL A 33 -3.46 -23.58 -25.86
C VAL A 33 -3.10 -22.53 -24.80
N ARG A 34 -3.80 -22.50 -23.66
CA ARG A 34 -3.48 -21.57 -22.54
C ARG A 34 -2.16 -21.94 -21.87
N ALA A 35 -1.90 -23.24 -21.73
CA ALA A 35 -0.61 -23.73 -21.22
C ALA A 35 0.53 -23.38 -22.17
N LEU A 36 0.34 -23.55 -23.48
CA LEU A 36 1.33 -23.22 -24.50
C LEU A 36 1.62 -21.71 -24.57
N LEU A 37 0.59 -20.87 -24.47
CA LEU A 37 0.75 -19.40 -24.35
C LEU A 37 1.50 -19.01 -23.09
N GLY A 38 1.17 -19.61 -21.94
CA GLY A 38 1.88 -19.36 -20.68
C GLY A 38 3.35 -19.74 -20.77
N ILE A 39 3.66 -20.91 -21.36
CA ILE A 39 5.03 -21.36 -21.61
C ILE A 39 5.75 -20.42 -22.57
N LEU A 40 5.09 -19.97 -23.64
CA LEU A 40 5.66 -19.02 -24.60
C LEU A 40 5.99 -17.68 -23.95
N ILE A 41 5.09 -17.14 -23.11
CA ILE A 41 5.30 -15.88 -22.39
C ILE A 41 6.45 -16.02 -21.39
N LEU A 42 6.50 -17.13 -20.64
CA LEU A 42 7.60 -17.40 -19.72
C LEU A 42 8.93 -17.57 -20.46
N ALA A 43 8.94 -18.25 -21.61
CA ALA A 43 10.12 -18.38 -22.46
C ALA A 43 10.56 -17.02 -23.02
N ALA A 44 9.63 -16.19 -23.48
CA ALA A 44 9.91 -14.84 -23.97
C ALA A 44 10.48 -13.94 -22.86
N LEU A 45 9.90 -13.98 -21.65
CA LEU A 45 10.44 -13.28 -20.49
C LEU A 45 11.83 -13.79 -20.12
N ALA A 46 12.04 -15.10 -20.09
CA ALA A 46 13.34 -15.69 -19.79
C ALA A 46 14.41 -15.27 -20.81
N ILE A 47 14.08 -15.28 -22.11
CA ILE A 47 14.96 -14.81 -23.18
C ILE A 47 15.22 -13.31 -23.03
N PHE A 48 14.20 -12.51 -22.71
CA PHE A 48 14.37 -11.07 -22.48
C PHE A 48 15.32 -10.78 -21.31
N PHE A 49 15.13 -11.45 -20.17
CA PHE A 49 16.02 -11.29 -19.01
C PHE A 49 17.43 -11.82 -19.30
N PHE A 50 17.58 -12.90 -20.07
CA PHE A 50 18.88 -13.44 -20.46
C PHE A 50 19.61 -12.53 -21.45
N ASP A 51 18.90 -12.00 -22.46
CA ASP A 51 19.45 -11.04 -23.43
C ASP A 51 19.87 -9.74 -22.73
N ALA A 52 19.05 -9.26 -21.78
CA ALA A 52 19.38 -8.12 -20.94
C ALA A 52 20.58 -8.39 -20.01
N ALA A 53 20.70 -9.61 -19.49
CA ALA A 53 21.79 -9.99 -18.58
C ALA A 53 23.14 -10.18 -19.29
N THR A 54 23.16 -10.67 -20.53
CA THR A 54 24.41 -11.19 -21.14
C THR A 54 24.81 -10.53 -22.46
N ASN A 55 23.87 -10.13 -23.31
CA ASN A 55 24.17 -9.83 -24.72
C ASN A 55 24.17 -8.34 -25.08
N ARG A 56 23.72 -7.47 -24.17
CA ARG A 56 23.50 -6.05 -24.46
C ARG A 56 24.61 -5.19 -23.84
N PRO A 57 25.48 -4.56 -24.64
CA PRO A 57 26.53 -3.67 -24.14
C PRO A 57 26.00 -2.42 -23.42
N ALA A 58 24.69 -2.11 -23.55
CA ALA A 58 24.03 -1.07 -22.78
C ALA A 58 23.77 -1.46 -21.31
N TYR A 59 23.69 -2.76 -20.99
CA TYR A 59 23.54 -3.26 -19.62
C TYR A 59 24.93 -3.63 -19.06
N ASP A 60 25.71 -2.60 -18.72
CA ASP A 60 26.98 -2.80 -18.03
C ASP A 60 26.75 -3.16 -16.55
N TRP A 61 26.51 -4.44 -16.29
CA TRP A 61 26.29 -4.98 -14.95
C TRP A 61 27.50 -4.77 -14.02
N SER A 62 28.70 -4.61 -14.58
CA SER A 62 29.90 -4.27 -13.79
C SER A 62 29.82 -2.84 -13.26
N ALA A 63 29.40 -1.89 -14.10
CA ALA A 63 29.15 -0.51 -13.68
C ALA A 63 28.01 -0.43 -12.65
N VAL A 64 26.92 -1.16 -12.84
CA VAL A 64 25.79 -1.20 -11.88
C VAL A 64 26.28 -1.65 -10.50
N GLY A 65 27.02 -2.75 -10.41
CA GLY A 65 27.60 -3.21 -9.15
C GLY A 65 28.50 -2.15 -8.51
N LYS A 66 29.39 -1.54 -9.31
CA LYS A 66 30.30 -0.49 -8.83
C LYS A 66 29.58 0.71 -8.21
N TYR A 67 28.51 1.20 -8.85
CA TYR A 67 27.78 2.38 -8.36
C TYR A 67 26.81 2.02 -7.22
N VAL A 68 26.09 0.90 -7.29
CA VAL A 68 25.14 0.51 -6.23
C VAL A 68 25.86 0.24 -4.91
N PHE A 69 27.04 -0.39 -4.94
CA PHE A 69 27.86 -0.66 -3.76
C PHE A 69 28.84 0.46 -3.41
N ASP A 70 28.87 1.56 -4.17
CA ASP A 70 29.61 2.75 -3.78
C ASP A 70 29.06 3.30 -2.46
N ARG A 71 29.94 3.78 -1.58
CA ARG A 71 29.59 4.35 -0.28
C ARG A 71 28.58 5.47 -0.41
N ARG A 72 28.66 6.29 -1.46
CA ARG A 72 27.75 7.45 -1.62
C ARG A 72 26.31 7.03 -1.92
N ILE A 73 26.12 6.05 -2.80
CA ILE A 73 24.78 5.61 -3.23
C ILE A 73 24.14 4.73 -2.16
N SER A 74 24.90 3.78 -1.61
CA SER A 74 24.44 2.95 -0.49
C SER A 74 24.10 3.78 0.76
N ALA A 75 24.90 4.80 1.10
CA ALA A 75 24.58 5.70 2.21
C ALA A 75 23.31 6.54 1.93
N ALA A 76 23.12 7.02 0.70
CA ALA A 76 21.90 7.74 0.33
C ALA A 76 20.65 6.84 0.40
N ALA A 77 20.78 5.57 -0.01
CA ALA A 77 19.72 4.58 0.10
C ALA A 77 19.34 4.30 1.57
N VAL A 78 20.35 4.11 2.43
CA VAL A 78 20.14 3.96 3.89
C VAL A 78 19.47 5.20 4.47
N ASN A 79 19.93 6.41 4.12
CA ASN A 79 19.33 7.64 4.63
C ASN A 79 17.87 7.80 4.21
N THR A 80 17.53 7.47 2.96
CA THR A 80 16.13 7.49 2.48
C THR A 80 15.26 6.51 3.28
N LEU A 81 15.79 5.31 3.57
CA LEU A 81 15.09 4.32 4.37
C LEU A 81 14.91 4.79 5.81
N THR A 82 15.97 5.33 6.44
CA THR A 82 15.90 5.89 7.80
C THR A 82 14.89 7.02 7.88
N LEU A 83 14.92 7.97 6.94
CA LEU A 83 13.96 9.07 6.89
C LEU A 83 12.52 8.59 6.67
N THR A 84 12.33 7.56 5.85
CA THR A 84 11.01 6.97 5.60
C THR A 84 10.45 6.30 6.86
N VAL A 85 11.27 5.49 7.56
CA VAL A 85 10.88 4.85 8.81
C VAL A 85 10.58 5.90 9.88
N LEU A 86 11.44 6.91 10.00
CA LEU A 86 11.27 7.97 10.99
C LEU A 86 10.02 8.82 10.71
N SER A 87 9.80 9.17 9.43
CA SER A 87 8.58 9.88 8.99
C SER A 87 7.32 9.06 9.28
N MET A 88 7.33 7.77 8.95
CA MET A 88 6.20 6.87 9.21
C MET A 88 5.90 6.77 10.72
N PHE A 89 6.94 6.65 11.55
CA PHE A 89 6.80 6.62 13.01
C PHE A 89 6.09 7.87 13.54
N PHE A 90 6.58 9.06 13.16
CA PHE A 90 5.94 10.32 13.58
C PHE A 90 4.53 10.49 12.99
N ALA A 91 4.32 10.09 11.74
CA ALA A 91 3.00 10.14 11.09
C ALA A 91 1.97 9.28 11.82
N ILE A 92 2.36 8.08 12.29
CA ILE A 92 1.50 7.19 13.06
C ILE A 92 1.14 7.82 14.41
N ILE A 93 2.13 8.31 15.16
CA ILE A 93 1.89 8.93 16.47
C ILE A 93 0.94 10.12 16.33
N LEU A 94 1.22 11.02 15.38
CA LEU A 94 0.38 12.19 15.13
C LEU A 94 -1.01 11.78 14.66
N GLY A 95 -1.12 10.76 13.79
CA GLY A 95 -2.38 10.21 13.32
C GLY A 95 -3.24 9.65 14.46
N ILE A 96 -2.64 8.90 15.39
CA ILE A 96 -3.33 8.36 16.57
C ILE A 96 -3.82 9.50 17.46
N VAL A 97 -2.95 10.47 17.77
CA VAL A 97 -3.29 11.64 18.60
C VAL A 97 -4.45 12.43 17.99
N LEU A 98 -4.42 12.68 16.68
CA LEU A 98 -5.52 13.35 15.96
C LEU A 98 -6.80 12.51 15.92
N ALA A 99 -6.69 11.19 15.76
CA ALA A 99 -7.85 10.29 15.78
C ALA A 99 -8.56 10.35 17.14
N VAL A 100 -7.80 10.32 18.24
CA VAL A 100 -8.33 10.48 19.60
C VAL A 100 -8.96 11.86 19.79
N MET A 101 -8.29 12.94 19.37
CA MET A 101 -8.85 14.29 19.43
C MET A 101 -10.17 14.43 18.65
N ARG A 102 -10.31 13.72 17.53
CA ARG A 102 -11.51 13.80 16.67
C ARG A 102 -12.73 13.07 17.26
N ILE A 103 -12.50 12.03 18.05
CA ILE A 103 -13.57 11.27 18.75
C ILE A 103 -13.95 11.95 20.08
N SER A 104 -13.06 12.77 20.64
CA SER A 104 -13.29 13.46 21.90
C SER A 104 -14.58 14.33 21.88
N PRO A 105 -15.37 14.33 22.97
CA PRO A 105 -16.56 15.19 23.09
C PRO A 105 -16.21 16.69 23.22
N ASN A 106 -14.95 17.05 23.46
CA ASN A 106 -14.54 18.44 23.58
C ASN A 106 -14.50 19.13 22.19
N PRO A 107 -15.32 20.17 21.95
CA PRO A 107 -15.40 20.84 20.65
C PRO A 107 -14.08 21.51 20.23
N ILE A 108 -13.23 21.93 21.18
CA ILE A 108 -11.94 22.56 20.89
C ILE A 108 -10.98 21.55 20.26
N LEU A 109 -10.80 20.38 20.89
CA LEU A 109 -9.93 19.32 20.38
C LEU A 109 -10.40 18.85 19.01
N LYS A 110 -11.71 18.71 18.83
CA LYS A 110 -12.31 18.34 17.55
C LYS A 110 -12.05 19.39 16.46
N SER A 111 -12.15 20.67 16.79
CA SER A 111 -11.90 21.78 15.86
C SER A 111 -10.43 21.86 15.46
N VAL A 112 -9.50 21.68 16.40
CA VAL A 112 -8.05 21.62 16.10
C VAL A 112 -7.72 20.44 15.19
N ALA A 113 -8.24 19.25 15.49
CA ALA A 113 -8.04 18.08 14.64
C ALA A 113 -8.66 18.26 13.23
N PHE A 114 -9.83 18.90 13.15
CA PHE A 114 -10.45 19.25 11.88
C PHE A 114 -9.61 20.24 11.08
N GLY A 115 -9.10 21.30 11.71
CA GLY A 115 -8.22 22.28 11.08
C GLY A 115 -6.93 21.65 10.55
N TYR A 116 -6.27 20.80 11.34
CA TYR A 116 -5.10 20.05 10.90
C TYR A 116 -5.43 19.19 9.66
N LEU A 117 -6.46 18.35 9.74
CA LEU A 117 -6.84 17.49 8.61
C LEU A 117 -7.24 18.30 7.38
N TRP A 118 -7.92 19.44 7.55
CA TRP A 118 -8.31 20.33 6.47
C TRP A 118 -7.10 20.97 5.80
N VAL A 119 -6.10 21.45 6.55
CA VAL A 119 -4.87 21.99 5.96
C VAL A 119 -4.15 20.89 5.18
N PHE A 120 -3.86 19.74 5.80
CA PHE A 120 -3.04 18.72 5.15
C PHE A 120 -3.75 17.94 4.04
N ARG A 121 -5.08 17.76 4.11
CA ARG A 121 -5.86 17.05 3.07
C ARG A 121 -6.56 17.98 2.08
N GLY A 122 -6.78 19.24 2.43
CA GLY A 122 -7.51 20.22 1.61
C GLY A 122 -6.60 21.18 0.86
N THR A 123 -5.33 21.34 1.25
CA THR A 123 -4.38 22.17 0.49
C THR A 123 -3.65 21.34 -0.58
N PRO A 124 -3.45 21.89 -1.80
CA PRO A 124 -2.67 21.22 -2.84
C PRO A 124 -1.23 20.96 -2.39
N VAL A 125 -0.69 19.78 -2.72
CA VAL A 125 0.70 19.40 -2.34
C VAL A 125 1.74 20.41 -2.83
N TYR A 126 1.53 21.01 -4.01
CA TYR A 126 2.41 22.06 -4.54
C TYR A 126 2.50 23.27 -3.60
N VAL A 127 1.39 23.67 -2.99
CA VAL A 127 1.38 24.78 -2.03
C VAL A 127 2.20 24.43 -0.80
N GLN A 128 2.10 23.18 -0.32
CA GLN A 128 2.90 22.71 0.81
C GLN A 128 4.40 22.72 0.46
N LEU A 129 4.78 22.19 -0.70
CA LEU A 129 6.18 22.17 -1.15
C LEU A 129 6.77 23.58 -1.29
N VAL A 130 6.01 24.51 -1.86
CA VAL A 130 6.43 25.91 -2.01
C VAL A 130 6.52 26.57 -0.64
N PHE A 131 5.54 26.40 0.24
CA PHE A 131 5.57 26.96 1.60
C PHE A 131 6.79 26.47 2.39
N TRP A 132 7.01 25.15 2.46
CA TRP A 132 8.16 24.58 3.16
C TRP A 132 9.49 24.92 2.48
N GLY A 133 9.51 25.02 1.15
CA GLY A 133 10.70 25.40 0.38
C GLY A 133 11.10 26.87 0.53
N LEU A 134 10.13 27.79 0.65
CA LEU A 134 10.39 29.22 0.86
C LEU A 134 10.55 29.61 2.34
N PHE A 135 10.17 28.73 3.26
CA PHE A 135 10.24 29.01 4.71
C PHE A 135 11.64 29.47 5.17
N PRO A 136 12.76 28.82 4.77
CA PRO A 136 14.11 29.27 5.15
C PRO A 136 14.49 30.63 4.53
N THR A 137 13.89 31.00 3.41
CA THR A 137 14.13 32.30 2.76
C THR A 137 13.43 33.43 3.50
N ILE A 138 12.24 33.18 4.04
CA ILE A 138 11.45 34.17 4.79
C ILE A 138 12.00 34.32 6.22
N TYR A 139 12.37 33.21 6.86
CA TYR A 139 12.94 33.18 8.21
C TYR A 139 14.43 32.85 8.16
N GLN A 140 15.25 33.85 7.80
CA GLN A 140 16.70 33.68 7.65
C GLN A 140 17.45 33.45 8.98
N THR A 141 16.83 33.79 10.11
CA THR A 141 17.39 33.52 11.44
C THR A 141 16.28 33.02 12.36
N LEU A 142 16.38 31.75 12.79
CA LEU A 142 15.61 31.30 13.95
C LEU A 142 16.39 31.71 15.19
N PHE A 143 16.04 32.88 15.75
CA PHE A 143 16.52 33.25 17.08
C PHE A 143 15.77 32.41 18.12
N LEU A 144 16.36 31.26 18.48
CA LEU A 144 15.95 30.54 19.68
C LEU A 144 16.61 31.25 20.88
N GLY A 145 15.93 32.27 21.39
CA GLY A 145 16.27 32.95 22.63
C GLY A 145 15.08 33.01 23.58
N VAL A 146 15.34 33.17 24.87
CA VAL A 146 14.27 33.43 25.84
C VAL A 146 13.66 34.79 25.50
N PRO A 147 12.34 34.91 25.32
CA PRO A 147 11.74 36.22 25.10
C PRO A 147 12.08 37.12 26.31
N PHE A 148 12.53 38.35 26.04
CA PHE A 148 12.96 39.39 27.01
C PHE A 148 14.40 39.36 27.54
N THR A 149 15.33 38.56 26.97
CA THR A 149 16.77 38.66 27.28
C THR A 149 17.65 38.53 26.04
N ASP A 150 18.83 39.18 26.02
CA ASP A 150 19.81 39.13 24.90
C ASP A 150 20.57 37.79 24.81
N VAL A 151 20.17 36.79 25.61
CA VAL A 151 20.75 35.44 25.59
C VAL A 151 19.92 34.54 24.68
N GLY A 152 20.40 34.34 23.47
CA GLY A 152 19.83 33.40 22.52
C GLY A 152 20.88 32.88 21.55
N TRP A 153 20.60 31.71 20.99
CA TRP A 153 21.43 31.11 19.95
C TRP A 153 20.81 31.47 18.59
N SER A 154 21.50 32.31 17.81
CA SER A 154 21.09 32.60 16.43
C SER A 154 21.59 31.48 15.52
N ILE A 155 20.67 30.62 15.09
CA ILE A 155 20.97 29.60 14.08
C ILE A 155 20.62 30.19 12.73
N SER A 156 21.66 30.54 11.96
CA SER A 156 21.53 30.79 10.52
C SER A 156 21.55 29.41 9.83
N PRO A 157 20.51 29.05 9.07
CA PRO A 157 20.50 27.82 8.27
C PRO A 157 21.49 27.89 7.10
#